data_AF-A0A2E8DTJ7-F1
#
_entry.id   AF-A0A2E8DTJ7-F1
#
_cell.length_a   1.000
_cell.length_b   1.000
_cell.length_c   1.000
_cell.angle_alpha   90.00
_cell.angle_beta   90.00
_cell.angle_gamma   90.00
#
_symmetry.space_group_name_H-M   'P 1'
#
loop_
_entity.id
_entity.type
_entity.pdbx_description
1 polymer ?
#
loop_
_entity_poly.entity_id
_entity_poly.type
_entity_poly.pdbx_seq_one_letter_code
_entity_poly.pdbx_strand_id
1 'polypeptide(L)'
;MDKEKIGQMDFEITNVIPITMQAARGYPAWVIVQIQTDVGIEGIEGIGEGFTWSGQAESIADYIKSLGEKILGSRITDIQTFRDRFPTKEENRNWSAAVSAVEICRV
;
A
#
# COMPACT_ATOMS: atom_id res chain seq x y z
N MET A 1 -22.32 20.37 21.95
CA MET A 1 -21.40 20.56 20.79
C MET A 1 -20.41 19.43 20.88
N ASP A 2 -20.86 18.27 20.41
CA ASP A 2 -20.12 17.03 20.40
C ASP A 2 -18.96 17.20 19.41
N LYS A 3 -17.77 17.39 19.96
CA LYS A 3 -16.56 17.07 19.23
C LYS A 3 -16.56 15.55 19.15
N GLU A 4 -17.17 15.02 18.09
CA GLU A 4 -17.02 13.64 17.68
C GLU A 4 -15.53 13.32 17.81
N LYS A 5 -15.21 12.50 18.81
CA LYS A 5 -13.98 11.73 18.76
C LYS A 5 -14.16 10.92 17.50
N ILE A 6 -13.51 11.33 16.41
CA ILE A 6 -13.12 10.41 15.36
C ILE A 6 -12.33 9.36 16.13
N GLY A 7 -13.02 8.29 16.53
CA GLY A 7 -12.41 7.18 17.22
C GLY A 7 -11.24 6.80 16.34
N GLN A 8 -10.05 6.75 16.92
CA GLN A 8 -8.87 6.25 16.24
C GLN A 8 -9.21 4.83 15.80
N MET A 9 -9.67 4.72 14.56
CA MET A 9 -10.35 3.55 14.04
C MET A 9 -9.24 2.56 13.68
N ASP A 10 -8.91 1.75 14.68
CA ASP A 10 -7.79 0.82 14.65
C ASP A 10 -8.19 -0.50 13.98
N PHE A 11 -8.29 -0.46 12.66
CA PHE A 11 -8.79 -1.57 11.86
C PHE A 11 -7.74 -2.64 11.58
N GLU A 12 -8.17 -3.89 11.48
CA GLU A 12 -7.30 -5.01 11.14
C GLU A 12 -7.20 -5.16 9.63
N ILE A 13 -5.97 -5.31 9.12
CA ILE A 13 -5.71 -5.52 7.69
C ILE A 13 -6.09 -6.95 7.31
N THR A 14 -7.08 -7.10 6.43
CA THR A 14 -7.56 -8.39 5.94
C THR A 14 -7.04 -8.73 4.55
N ASN A 15 -6.63 -7.73 3.78
CA ASN A 15 -6.09 -7.94 2.44
C ASN A 15 -5.20 -6.78 1.97
N VAL A 16 -4.25 -7.09 1.09
CA VAL A 16 -3.42 -6.11 0.37
C VAL A 16 -3.34 -6.53 -1.08
N ILE A 17 -3.96 -5.74 -1.96
CA ILE A 17 -4.24 -6.11 -3.34
C ILE A 17 -3.46 -5.16 -4.25
N PRO A 18 -2.47 -5.66 -5.03
CA PRO A 18 -1.92 -4.87 -6.13
C PRO A 18 -2.88 -4.85 -7.31
N ILE A 19 -3.13 -3.67 -7.85
CA ILE A 19 -3.94 -3.43 -9.03
C ILE A 19 -3.00 -2.90 -10.12
N THR A 20 -2.79 -3.71 -11.16
CA THR A 20 -2.03 -3.27 -12.34
C THR A 20 -3.00 -2.69 -13.36
N MET A 21 -2.74 -1.46 -13.79
CA MET A 21 -3.54 -0.79 -14.83
C MET A 21 -2.64 -0.27 -15.94
N GLN A 22 -3.22 -0.14 -17.14
CA GLN A 22 -2.53 0.53 -18.24
C GLN A 22 -2.36 2.01 -17.91
N ALA A 23 -1.13 2.50 -18.04
CA ALA A 23 -0.82 3.88 -17.72
C ALA A 23 -1.17 4.83 -18.87
N ALA A 24 -1.58 6.06 -18.55
CA ALA A 24 -1.79 7.12 -19.53
C ALA A 24 -0.44 7.65 -20.05
N ARG A 25 -0.37 8.12 -21.30
CA ARG A 25 0.84 8.72 -21.93
C ARG A 25 2.06 7.78 -22.11
N GLY A 26 1.86 6.61 -22.73
CA GLY A 26 2.96 5.81 -23.28
C GLY A 26 3.80 5.04 -22.24
N TYR A 27 3.48 5.15 -20.96
CA TYR A 27 4.00 4.25 -19.94
C TYR A 27 3.32 2.87 -20.07
N PRO A 28 4.04 1.77 -19.79
CA PRO A 28 3.48 0.44 -19.97
C PRO A 28 2.39 0.11 -18.94
N ALA A 29 2.57 0.47 -17.67
CA ALA A 29 1.60 0.20 -16.61
C ALA A 29 1.83 1.04 -15.35
N TRP A 30 0.78 1.23 -14.55
CA TRP A 30 0.85 1.69 -13.16
C TRP A 30 0.48 0.54 -12.23
N VAL A 31 1.09 0.53 -11.04
CA VAL A 31 0.70 -0.38 -9.96
C VAL A 31 0.13 0.47 -8.83
N ILE A 32 -1.15 0.25 -8.56
CA ILE A 32 -1.85 0.78 -7.39
C ILE A 32 -1.87 -0.33 -6.34
N VAL A 33 -1.85 0.04 -5.07
CA VAL A 33 -2.17 -0.88 -3.98
C VAL A 33 -3.55 -0.54 -3.40
N GLN A 34 -4.29 -1.54 -2.96
CA GLN A 34 -5.51 -1.38 -2.18
C GLN A 34 -5.35 -2.19 -0.88
N ILE A 35 -5.67 -1.60 0.26
CA ILE A 35 -5.71 -2.30 1.56
C ILE A 35 -7.18 -2.47 1.95
N GLN A 36 -7.55 -3.67 2.38
CA GLN A 36 -8.88 -3.96 2.91
C GLN A 36 -8.78 -4.22 4.41
N THR A 37 -9.83 -3.85 5.14
CA THR A 37 -9.91 -4.02 6.58
C THR A 37 -11.11 -4.86 7.01
N ASP A 38 -11.16 -5.24 8.29
CA ASP A 38 -12.24 -6.03 8.90
C ASP A 38 -13.59 -5.30 8.94
N VAL A 39 -13.62 -3.97 8.83
CA VAL A 39 -14.85 -3.17 8.72
C VAL A 39 -15.28 -2.89 7.29
N GLY A 40 -14.59 -3.47 6.30
CA GLY A 40 -14.89 -3.31 4.88
C GLY A 40 -14.08 -2.20 4.19
N ILE A 41 -14.55 -1.79 3.00
CA ILE A 41 -13.84 -0.86 2.09
C ILE A 41 -13.88 0.60 2.60
N GLU A 42 -14.77 0.92 3.55
CA GLU A 42 -14.81 2.26 4.17
C GLU A 42 -13.59 2.55 5.07
N GLY A 43 -12.78 1.53 5.38
CA GLY A 43 -11.51 1.65 6.09
C GLY A 43 -10.35 1.88 5.12
N ILE A 44 -10.14 3.15 4.75
CA ILE A 44 -8.97 3.70 4.03
C ILE A 44 -8.63 2.99 2.70
N GLU A 45 -9.24 3.49 1.62
CA GLU A 45 -8.75 3.30 0.25
C GLU A 45 -7.48 4.12 0.05
N GLY A 46 -6.36 3.52 0.46
CA GLY A 46 -5.06 4.04 0.15
C GLY A 46 -4.64 3.75 -1.27
N ILE A 47 -4.47 4.76 -2.12
CA ILE A 47 -3.90 4.58 -3.46
C ILE A 47 -2.43 5.01 -3.43
N GLY A 48 -1.53 4.04 -3.38
CA GLY A 48 -0.10 4.26 -3.54
C GLY A 48 0.38 3.91 -4.94
N GLU A 49 1.17 4.79 -5.57
CA GLU A 49 1.71 4.58 -6.92
C GLU A 49 3.11 3.93 -6.88
N GLY A 50 3.25 2.78 -7.54
CA GLY A 50 4.54 2.23 -7.91
C GLY A 50 4.93 2.63 -9.33
N PHE A 51 5.84 3.60 -9.47
CA PHE A 51 6.24 4.10 -10.79
C PHE A 51 7.01 3.03 -11.58
N THR A 52 6.46 2.62 -12.73
CA THR A 52 7.14 1.69 -13.64
C THR A 52 7.90 2.48 -14.70
N TRP A 53 9.21 2.30 -14.74
CA TRP A 53 10.08 3.02 -15.67
C TRP A 53 10.09 2.34 -17.05
N SER A 54 9.95 1.02 -17.09
CA SER A 54 9.81 0.15 -18.27
C SER A 54 9.58 -1.31 -17.84
N GLY A 55 8.31 -1.74 -17.69
CA GLY A 55 7.97 -3.17 -17.50
C GLY A 55 8.13 -3.73 -16.08
N GLN A 56 8.38 -2.92 -15.06
CA GLN A 56 8.56 -3.39 -13.66
C GLN A 56 7.24 -3.65 -12.91
N ALA A 57 6.09 -3.50 -13.58
CA ALA A 57 4.77 -3.60 -12.93
C ALA A 57 4.59 -4.92 -12.18
N GLU A 58 4.96 -6.04 -12.80
CA GLU A 58 4.88 -7.37 -12.21
C GLU A 58 5.74 -7.47 -10.95
N SER A 59 7.01 -7.06 -11.03
CA SER A 59 7.93 -7.08 -9.89
C SER A 59 7.44 -6.21 -8.72
N ILE A 60 6.88 -5.03 -9.01
CA ILE A 60 6.31 -4.16 -7.97
C ILE A 60 5.07 -4.80 -7.35
N ALA A 61 4.17 -5.37 -8.17
CA ALA A 61 2.99 -6.07 -7.69
C ALA A 61 3.35 -7.26 -6.79
N ASP A 62 4.40 -8.01 -7.12
CA ASP A 62 4.86 -9.13 -6.32
C ASP A 62 5.49 -8.69 -4.99
N TYR A 63 6.22 -7.56 -4.98
CA TYR A 63 6.67 -6.98 -3.72
C TYR A 63 5.51 -6.49 -2.86
N ILE A 64 4.45 -5.91 -3.46
CA ILE A 64 3.24 -5.51 -2.73
C ILE A 64 2.55 -6.74 -2.12
N LYS A 65 2.41 -7.85 -2.85
CA LYS A 65 1.86 -9.10 -2.29
C LYS A 65 2.71 -9.59 -1.12
N SER A 66 4.03 -9.65 -1.28
CA SER A 66 4.95 -10.10 -0.23
C SER A 66 4.93 -9.19 1.01
N LEU A 67 4.77 -7.87 0.83
CA LEU A 67 4.55 -6.94 1.94
C LEU A 67 3.20 -7.18 2.60
N GLY A 68 2.16 -7.39 1.79
CA GLY A 68 0.81 -7.73 2.22
C GLY A 68 0.78 -8.92 3.16
N GLU A 69 1.34 -10.04 2.75
CA GLU A 69 1.46 -11.26 3.56
C GLU A 69 2.10 -11.02 4.94
N LYS A 70 3.03 -10.05 5.04
CA LYS A 70 3.74 -9.73 6.30
C LYS A 70 2.96 -8.80 7.22
N ILE A 71 1.91 -8.15 6.72
CA ILE A 71 1.11 -7.20 7.50
C ILE A 71 -0.35 -7.61 7.65
N LEU A 72 -0.78 -8.72 7.04
CA LEU A 72 -2.08 -9.33 7.34
C LEU A 72 -2.25 -9.54 8.85
N GLY A 73 -3.43 -9.20 9.36
CA GLY A 73 -3.75 -9.25 10.78
C GLY A 73 -3.10 -8.17 11.64
N SER A 74 -2.23 -7.32 11.06
CA SER A 74 -1.72 -6.13 11.76
C SER A 74 -2.77 -5.03 11.77
N ARG A 75 -2.64 -4.12 12.73
CA ARG A 75 -3.52 -2.95 12.79
C ARG A 75 -3.04 -1.86 11.84
N ILE A 76 -3.96 -1.06 11.30
CA ILE A 76 -3.62 0.05 10.41
C ILE A 76 -2.77 1.13 11.11
N THR A 77 -2.85 1.23 12.45
CA THR A 77 -2.00 2.13 13.23
C THR A 77 -0.56 1.62 13.39
N ASP A 78 -0.34 0.30 13.42
CA ASP A 78 1.01 -0.31 13.47
C ASP A 78 1.84 0.02 12.23
N ILE A 79 1.13 0.35 11.15
CA ILE A 79 1.69 0.78 9.90
C ILE A 79 2.51 2.07 10.12
N GLN A 80 2.27 2.93 11.12
CA GLN A 80 3.07 4.16 11.38
C GLN A 80 4.60 3.94 11.43
N THR A 81 5.07 2.72 11.73
CA THR A 81 6.50 2.34 11.75
C THR A 81 6.94 1.48 10.54
N PHE A 82 6.11 1.36 9.51
CA PHE A 82 6.34 0.42 8.42
C PHE A 82 7.60 0.69 7.61
N ARG A 83 8.01 1.94 7.41
CA ARG A 83 9.31 2.22 6.76
C ARG A 83 10.50 1.83 7.63
N ASP A 84 10.32 1.82 8.95
CA ASP A 84 11.34 1.30 9.86
C ASP A 84 11.38 -0.24 9.79
N ARG A 85 10.22 -0.88 9.66
CA ARG A 85 10.08 -2.34 9.47
C ARG A 85 10.52 -2.81 8.07
N PHE A 86 10.30 -1.98 7.06
CA PHE A 86 10.51 -2.25 5.64
C PHE A 86 11.23 -1.07 4.99
N PRO A 87 12.54 -0.90 5.24
CA PRO A 87 13.29 0.24 4.73
C PRO A 87 13.38 0.23 3.21
N THR A 88 13.26 1.41 2.61
CA THR A 88 13.54 1.62 1.18
C THR A 88 15.00 1.31 0.86
N LYS A 89 15.26 0.85 -0.35
CA LYS A 89 16.58 0.43 -0.83
C LYS A 89 16.93 1.14 -2.14
N GLU A 90 18.10 1.75 -2.20
CA GLU A 90 18.55 2.51 -3.38
C GLU A 90 18.76 1.59 -4.59
N GLU A 91 19.33 0.41 -4.34
CA GLU A 91 19.62 -0.62 -5.32
C GLU A 91 18.37 -1.39 -5.79
N ASN A 92 17.26 -1.29 -5.05
CA ASN A 92 16.01 -1.97 -5.37
C ASN A 92 14.85 -0.99 -5.43
N ARG A 93 14.80 -0.25 -6.54
CA ARG A 93 13.78 0.77 -6.81
C ARG A 93 12.36 0.21 -6.79
N ASN A 94 12.16 -1.03 -7.26
CA ASN A 94 10.86 -1.69 -7.26
C ASN A 94 10.36 -1.97 -5.84
N TRP A 95 11.26 -2.45 -4.97
CA TRP A 95 10.96 -2.59 -3.54
C TRP A 95 10.60 -1.26 -2.90
N SER A 96 11.40 -0.21 -3.15
CA SER A 96 11.15 1.13 -2.61
C SER A 96 9.81 1.70 -3.08
N ALA A 97 9.44 1.46 -4.34
CA ALA A 97 8.14 1.83 -4.89
C ALA A 97 7.00 1.07 -4.20
N ALA A 98 7.14 -0.24 -3.99
CA ALA A 98 6.15 -1.05 -3.27
C ALA A 98 5.98 -0.62 -1.80
N VAL A 99 7.09 -0.33 -1.10
CA VAL A 99 7.07 0.19 0.28
C VAL A 99 6.35 1.54 0.35
N SER A 100 6.67 2.45 -0.57
CA SER A 100 6.03 3.77 -0.64
C SER A 100 4.54 3.65 -0.95
N ALA A 101 4.16 2.73 -1.83
CA ALA A 101 2.79 2.51 -2.21
C ALA A 101 1.95 2.05 -1.00
N VAL A 102 2.42 1.04 -0.26
CA VAL A 102 1.74 0.54 0.96
C VAL A 102 1.76 1.60 2.07
N GLU A 103 2.78 2.45 2.13
CA GLU A 103 2.82 3.56 3.09
C GLU A 103 1.73 4.61 2.82
N ILE A 104 1.48 4.99 1.56
CA ILE A 104 0.49 6.02 1.22
C ILE A 104 -0.93 5.62 1.64
N CYS A 105 -1.20 4.34 1.86
CA CYS A 105 -2.50 3.86 2.32
C CYS A 105 -2.91 4.23 3.75
N ARG A 106 -2.30 5.27 4.31
CA ARG A 106 -2.42 5.70 5.72
C ARG A 106 -3.24 6.96 5.93
N VAL A 107 -3.67 7.62 4.85
CA VAL A 107 -4.16 9.00 4.90
C VAL A 107 -5.68 9.05 4.80
#